data_AF-A0A9P5YYK5-F1
#
_entry.id   AF-A0A9P5YYK5-F1
#
_cell.length_a   1.000
_cell.length_b   1.000
_cell.length_c   1.000
_cell.angle_alpha   90.00
_cell.angle_beta   90.00
_cell.angle_gamma   90.00
#
_symmetry.space_group_name_H-M   'P 1'
#
loop_
_entity.id
_entity.type
_entity.pdbx_description
1 polymer ?
#
loop_
_entity_poly.entity_id
_entity_poly.type
_entity_poly.pdbx_seq_one_letter_code
_entity_poly.pdbx_strand_id
1 'polypeptide(L)'
;MRFLTTSFGIATLCLTSVVANGPSFKPFFRPPFNFPKNPENKETCTLKASGGDDAPRFLKAVQECTTVTVPASTTLSIQTRMNMTGLRDKHIQLEGTLKFTDNIPYWSGNGFFIPFQTQITFWLLGGTNILFDGGGTLDGSGQLWWDTFASNSSLLRPITLTIFEAENVLVENIHMLNSPEWNNLVNEGKNVVYNNINIHAVSNSSHNAANTDGWNVYRSDNIQILNSVIVNGDDCVAFKPNATNVLVENLNCTGSHGISVGSLGQFPGMFDIVENVLAKNVRMTNAQNGARIKAWAGPNVGSGIVKNITFENFIEAAVDNPIIIDQCYMTNATACAQFPSNTLIQDIWFNNITGTGTKAVVASLSCSPDGRCSDINVNDISLSFPKGSASFTCQNLNVTGDAASLFPTCALT
;
A
#
# COMPACT_ATOMS: atom_id res chain seq x y z
N MET A 1 37.86 26.30 66.22
CA MET A 1 36.39 26.40 66.17
C MET A 1 36.06 27.26 64.95
N ARG A 2 35.48 26.63 63.90
CA ARG A 2 34.66 27.15 62.77
C ARG A 2 35.05 28.45 62.04
N PHE A 3 34.89 28.59 60.72
CA PHE A 3 34.99 27.76 59.50
C PHE A 3 34.92 28.82 58.37
N LEU A 4 35.78 28.73 57.36
CA LEU A 4 35.84 29.68 56.25
C LEU A 4 34.54 29.66 55.42
N THR A 5 34.09 30.85 55.02
CA THR A 5 33.01 31.07 54.06
C THR A 5 33.52 30.86 52.63
N THR A 6 33.04 29.85 51.93
CA THR A 6 33.18 29.69 50.47
C THR A 6 31.86 30.06 49.78
N SER A 7 31.91 31.09 48.95
CA SER A 7 30.81 31.52 48.07
C SER A 7 30.74 30.58 46.86
N PHE A 8 29.61 29.88 46.68
CA PHE A 8 29.32 29.13 45.46
C PHE A 8 28.43 29.98 44.55
N GLY A 9 28.97 30.35 43.38
CA GLY A 9 28.18 30.91 42.29
C GLY A 9 27.33 29.82 41.65
N ILE A 10 26.03 30.08 41.52
CA ILE A 10 25.10 29.21 40.79
C ILE A 10 25.31 29.49 39.30
N ALA A 11 25.97 28.57 38.60
CA ALA A 11 25.98 28.55 37.15
C ALA A 11 24.67 27.94 36.66
N THR A 12 23.81 28.78 36.07
CA THR A 12 22.59 28.35 35.38
C THR A 12 22.99 27.52 34.16
N LEU A 13 22.84 26.20 34.25
CA LEU A 13 22.98 25.31 33.09
C LEU A 13 21.77 25.53 32.17
N CYS A 14 21.97 26.22 31.06
CA CYS A 14 21.04 26.15 29.93
C CYS A 14 21.03 24.71 29.41
N LEU A 15 19.99 23.96 29.74
CA LEU A 15 19.63 22.73 29.03
C LEU A 15 19.15 23.13 27.63
N THR A 16 20.07 23.17 26.68
CA THR A 16 19.72 23.12 25.26
C THR A 16 19.01 21.79 25.03
N SER A 17 17.73 21.85 24.63
CA SER A 17 16.98 20.70 24.13
C SER A 17 17.76 20.07 22.98
N VAL A 18 18.40 18.93 23.26
CA VAL A 18 18.88 18.06 22.19
C VAL A 18 17.62 17.48 21.56
N VAL A 19 17.18 18.08 20.45
CA VAL A 19 16.24 17.43 19.54
C VAL A 19 16.94 16.15 19.13
N ALA A 20 16.41 15.01 19.57
CA ALA A 20 16.88 13.72 19.15
C ALA A 20 16.55 13.61 17.65
N ASN A 21 17.47 14.06 16.80
CA ASN A 21 17.50 13.65 15.41
C ASN A 21 17.77 12.15 15.43
N GLY A 22 16.70 11.37 15.51
CA GLY A 22 16.76 9.92 15.32
C GLY A 22 17.53 9.61 14.03
N PRO A 23 18.21 8.46 13.95
CA PRO A 23 18.89 8.08 12.73
C PRO A 23 17.85 7.99 11.61
N SER A 24 17.81 8.99 10.73
CA SER A 24 17.01 8.94 9.50
C SER A 24 17.73 7.98 8.54
N PHE A 25 17.61 6.67 8.77
CA PHE A 25 17.94 5.73 7.73
C PHE A 25 16.90 5.91 6.63
N LYS A 26 17.20 6.77 5.66
CA LYS A 26 16.47 6.81 4.40
C LYS A 26 16.89 5.55 3.66
N PRO A 27 15.98 4.61 3.38
CA PRO A 27 16.34 3.43 2.60
C PRO A 27 17.01 3.92 1.32
N PHE A 28 18.13 3.29 0.96
CA PHE A 28 18.82 3.61 -0.27
C PHE A 28 17.97 3.11 -1.44
N PHE A 29 17.06 3.96 -1.89
CA PHE A 29 16.25 3.69 -3.06
C PHE A 29 17.11 3.94 -4.29
N ARG A 30 17.26 2.91 -5.13
CA ARG A 30 17.91 3.10 -6.43
C ARG A 30 17.02 4.01 -7.25
N PRO A 31 17.55 5.06 -7.91
CA PRO A 31 16.76 5.80 -8.89
C PRO A 31 16.18 4.83 -9.95
N PRO A 32 15.06 5.18 -10.59
CA PRO A 32 14.48 4.37 -11.65
C PRO A 32 15.56 3.98 -12.66
N PHE A 33 15.62 2.70 -13.01
CA PHE A 33 16.54 2.24 -14.06
C PHE A 33 16.25 3.02 -15.34
N ASN A 34 17.31 3.41 -16.06
CA ASN A 34 17.14 4.07 -17.34
C ASN A 34 16.71 3.02 -18.37
N PHE A 35 15.40 2.85 -18.54
CA PHE A 35 14.86 1.95 -19.56
C PHE A 35 15.01 2.64 -20.92
N PRO A 36 15.73 2.05 -21.88
CA PRO A 36 15.75 2.60 -23.23
C PRO A 36 14.33 2.53 -23.78
N LYS A 37 13.71 3.70 -24.02
CA LYS A 37 12.38 3.82 -24.67
C LYS A 37 12.34 3.21 -26.07
N ASN A 38 13.51 2.92 -26.64
CA ASN A 38 13.69 2.13 -27.85
C ASN A 38 14.96 1.29 -27.67
N PRO A 39 14.86 0.01 -27.26
CA PRO A 39 16.03 -0.86 -27.29
C PRO A 39 16.49 -1.02 -28.75
N GLU A 40 17.74 -0.67 -29.06
CA GLU A 40 18.26 -0.61 -30.43
C GLU A 40 18.06 -1.93 -31.22
N ASN A 41 17.70 -1.83 -32.50
CA ASN A 41 17.58 -2.93 -33.48
C ASN A 41 16.60 -4.08 -33.14
N LYS A 42 15.34 -3.79 -32.80
CA LYS A 42 14.40 -4.87 -32.45
C LYS A 42 12.99 -4.71 -33.05
N GLU A 43 12.37 -5.86 -33.29
CA GLU A 43 11.06 -6.02 -33.96
C GLU A 43 9.94 -5.29 -33.20
N THR A 44 9.13 -4.52 -33.93
CA THR A 44 8.00 -3.76 -33.40
C THR A 44 6.68 -4.35 -33.87
N CYS A 45 5.71 -4.45 -32.96
CA CYS A 45 4.37 -4.93 -33.25
C CYS A 45 3.36 -3.83 -32.92
N THR A 46 2.48 -3.49 -33.86
CA THR A 46 1.34 -2.61 -33.59
C THR A 46 0.06 -3.42 -33.62
N LEU A 47 -0.65 -3.47 -32.48
CA LEU A 47 -1.89 -4.23 -32.36
C LEU A 47 -3.07 -3.49 -32.97
N LYS A 48 -4.05 -4.28 -33.43
CA LYS A 48 -5.36 -3.82 -33.88
C LYS A 48 -6.40 -4.71 -33.22
N ALA A 49 -7.54 -4.12 -32.86
CA ALA A 49 -8.69 -4.89 -32.36
C ALA A 49 -9.14 -5.92 -33.41
N SER A 50 -9.41 -7.14 -32.98
CA SER A 50 -9.95 -8.21 -33.81
C SER A 50 -11.47 -8.17 -33.92
N GLY A 51 -12.14 -7.46 -33.00
CA GLY A 51 -13.59 -7.54 -32.80
C GLY A 51 -14.03 -8.74 -31.95
N GLY A 52 -13.08 -9.53 -31.43
CA GLY A 52 -13.30 -10.69 -30.57
C GLY A 52 -12.42 -10.65 -29.32
N ASP A 53 -11.85 -11.78 -28.92
CA ASP A 53 -10.85 -11.83 -27.85
C ASP A 53 -9.45 -11.51 -28.39
N ASP A 54 -8.89 -10.39 -27.94
CA ASP A 54 -7.59 -9.89 -28.36
C ASP A 54 -6.44 -10.41 -27.49
N ALA A 55 -6.73 -11.09 -26.36
CA ALA A 55 -5.70 -11.59 -25.44
C ALA A 55 -4.67 -12.52 -26.12
N PRO A 56 -5.07 -13.54 -26.95
CA PRO A 56 -4.11 -14.42 -27.61
C PRO A 56 -3.19 -13.67 -28.59
N ARG A 57 -3.73 -12.65 -29.28
CA ARG A 57 -2.97 -11.83 -30.22
C ARG A 57 -1.96 -10.95 -29.49
N PHE A 58 -2.36 -10.37 -28.35
CA PHE A 58 -1.47 -9.57 -27.54
C PHE A 58 -0.33 -10.41 -26.95
N LEU A 59 -0.65 -11.59 -26.40
CA LEU A 59 0.35 -12.55 -25.92
C LEU A 59 1.37 -12.92 -26.99
N LYS A 60 0.89 -13.24 -28.19
CA LYS A 60 1.76 -13.56 -29.33
C LYS A 60 2.68 -12.39 -29.69
N ALA A 61 2.14 -11.17 -29.79
CA ALA A 61 2.93 -9.99 -30.13
C ALA A 61 4.03 -9.69 -29.11
N VAL A 62 3.76 -9.87 -27.81
CA VAL A 62 4.75 -9.64 -26.75
C VAL A 62 5.85 -10.72 -26.76
N GLN A 63 5.56 -11.92 -27.25
CA GLN A 63 6.58 -12.96 -27.45
C GLN A 63 7.50 -12.61 -28.63
N GLU A 64 6.92 -12.27 -29.78
CA GLU A 64 7.65 -12.05 -31.04
C GLU A 64 8.39 -10.70 -31.05
N CYS A 65 7.72 -9.62 -30.68
CA CYS A 65 8.27 -8.27 -30.76
C CYS A 65 8.85 -7.79 -29.42
N THR A 66 9.81 -6.89 -29.47
CA THR A 66 10.36 -6.25 -28.26
C THR A 66 9.56 -5.04 -27.85
N THR A 67 9.03 -4.30 -28.82
CA THR A 67 8.11 -3.19 -28.58
C THR A 67 6.74 -3.58 -29.12
N VAL A 68 5.73 -3.54 -28.26
CA VAL A 68 4.34 -3.78 -28.63
C VAL A 68 3.53 -2.52 -28.33
N THR A 69 2.99 -1.91 -29.38
CA THR A 69 2.16 -0.71 -29.26
C THR A 69 0.68 -1.06 -29.42
N VAL A 70 -0.14 -0.57 -28.49
CA VAL A 70 -1.59 -0.51 -28.62
C VAL A 70 -1.96 0.95 -28.90
N PRO A 71 -2.29 1.32 -30.15
CA PRO A 71 -2.50 2.73 -30.52
C PRO A 71 -3.66 3.39 -29.78
N ALA A 72 -3.61 4.70 -29.60
CA ALA A 72 -4.64 5.49 -28.91
C ALA A 72 -6.08 5.25 -29.42
N SER A 73 -6.25 5.00 -30.72
CA SER A 73 -7.55 4.72 -31.33
C SER A 73 -8.05 3.29 -31.15
N THR A 74 -7.34 2.45 -30.39
CA THR A 74 -7.59 1.01 -30.29
C THR A 74 -8.06 0.63 -28.90
N THR A 75 -9.19 -0.06 -28.83
CA THR A 75 -9.63 -0.79 -27.64
C THR A 75 -9.49 -2.29 -27.93
N LEU A 76 -8.61 -2.96 -27.20
CA LEU A 76 -8.50 -4.41 -27.21
C LEU A 76 -9.47 -5.01 -26.19
N SER A 77 -10.29 -5.96 -26.62
CA SER A 77 -11.21 -6.69 -25.74
C SER A 77 -10.51 -7.93 -25.20
N ILE A 78 -10.26 -7.97 -23.90
CA ILE A 78 -9.56 -9.05 -23.21
C ILE A 78 -10.60 -9.96 -22.56
N GLN A 79 -10.86 -11.10 -23.18
CA GLN A 79 -11.87 -12.06 -22.73
C GLN A 79 -11.26 -13.30 -22.08
N THR A 80 -9.96 -13.52 -22.28
CA THR A 80 -9.21 -14.61 -21.66
C THR A 80 -7.98 -14.10 -20.92
N ARG A 81 -7.56 -14.88 -19.91
CA ARG A 81 -6.44 -14.54 -19.01
C ARG A 81 -5.11 -14.39 -19.77
N MET A 82 -4.25 -13.47 -19.32
CA MET A 82 -2.95 -13.21 -19.94
C MET A 82 -1.80 -13.64 -19.03
N ASN A 83 -1.02 -14.65 -19.43
CA ASN A 83 0.25 -14.99 -18.79
C ASN A 83 1.42 -14.44 -19.61
N MET A 84 1.99 -13.34 -19.14
CA MET A 84 3.15 -12.67 -19.71
C MET A 84 4.35 -12.76 -18.76
N THR A 85 4.61 -13.95 -18.22
CA THR A 85 5.79 -14.22 -17.37
C THR A 85 7.00 -14.66 -18.20
N GLY A 86 8.20 -14.59 -17.61
CA GLY A 86 9.45 -14.97 -18.26
C GLY A 86 9.87 -14.05 -19.41
N LEU A 87 9.32 -12.84 -19.49
CA LEU A 87 9.70 -11.87 -20.51
C LEU A 87 11.09 -11.28 -20.25
N ARG A 88 11.72 -10.77 -21.31
CA ARG A 88 12.99 -10.07 -21.21
C ARG A 88 13.07 -8.91 -22.18
N ASP A 89 13.52 -7.76 -21.68
CA ASP A 89 13.79 -6.54 -22.47
C ASP A 89 12.60 -6.14 -23.35
N LYS A 90 11.43 -6.00 -22.72
CA LYS A 90 10.17 -5.68 -23.39
C LYS A 90 9.72 -4.25 -23.09
N HIS A 91 9.16 -3.62 -24.12
CA HIS A 91 8.45 -2.35 -24.03
C HIS A 91 7.01 -2.54 -24.50
N ILE A 92 6.07 -2.43 -23.57
CA ILE A 92 4.64 -2.45 -23.83
C ILE A 92 4.17 -1.00 -23.81
N GLN A 93 3.85 -0.45 -24.97
CA GLN A 93 3.38 0.93 -25.13
C GLN A 93 1.87 0.93 -25.34
N LEU A 94 1.12 1.07 -24.25
CA LEU A 94 -0.33 1.19 -24.24
C LEU A 94 -0.74 2.66 -24.33
N GLU A 95 -1.12 3.10 -25.52
CA GLU A 95 -1.74 4.42 -25.75
C GLU A 95 -3.27 4.31 -25.76
N GLY A 96 -3.79 3.16 -26.20
CA GLY A 96 -5.22 2.86 -26.29
C GLY A 96 -5.80 2.29 -24.99
N THR A 97 -6.75 1.37 -25.12
CA THR A 97 -7.41 0.72 -23.97
C THR A 97 -7.28 -0.79 -24.03
N LEU A 98 -6.92 -1.42 -22.91
CA LEU A 98 -7.18 -2.83 -22.65
C LEU A 98 -8.44 -2.92 -21.80
N LYS A 99 -9.50 -3.50 -22.34
CA LYS A 99 -10.76 -3.67 -21.62
C LYS A 99 -10.99 -5.14 -21.31
N PHE A 100 -10.94 -5.49 -20.04
CA PHE A 100 -11.29 -6.82 -19.55
C PHE A 100 -12.81 -6.98 -19.54
N THR A 101 -13.31 -8.14 -19.96
CA THR A 101 -14.75 -8.42 -19.89
C THR A 101 -15.19 -8.73 -18.47
N ASP A 102 -16.43 -8.42 -18.15
CA ASP A 102 -17.10 -8.71 -16.88
C ASP A 102 -17.78 -10.09 -16.87
N ASN A 103 -17.29 -11.04 -17.66
CA ASN A 103 -17.81 -12.40 -17.72
C ASN A 103 -17.47 -13.19 -16.44
N ILE A 104 -18.25 -12.95 -15.37
CA ILE A 104 -18.09 -13.59 -14.07
C ILE A 104 -17.99 -15.12 -14.19
N PRO A 105 -18.90 -15.83 -14.89
CA PRO A 105 -18.81 -17.29 -15.04
C PRO A 105 -17.48 -17.78 -15.61
N TYR A 106 -16.90 -17.08 -16.59
CA TYR A 106 -15.58 -17.44 -17.13
C TYR A 106 -14.49 -17.15 -16.09
N TRP A 107 -14.40 -15.92 -15.60
CA TRP A 107 -13.26 -15.46 -14.82
C TRP A 107 -13.16 -16.14 -13.45
N SER A 108 -14.27 -16.39 -12.77
CA SER A 108 -14.26 -17.10 -11.48
C SER A 108 -13.68 -18.51 -11.55
N GLY A 109 -13.71 -19.15 -12.73
CA GLY A 109 -13.13 -20.48 -12.95
C GLY A 109 -11.79 -20.47 -13.72
N ASN A 110 -11.41 -19.35 -14.32
CA ASN A 110 -10.26 -19.29 -15.24
C ASN A 110 -9.18 -18.27 -14.83
N GLY A 111 -9.45 -17.30 -13.94
CA GLY A 111 -8.41 -16.38 -13.46
C GLY A 111 -7.18 -17.12 -12.90
N PHE A 112 -6.00 -16.51 -12.99
CA PHE A 112 -4.81 -17.13 -12.39
C PHE A 112 -4.92 -17.09 -10.87
N PHE A 113 -4.88 -18.26 -10.24
CA PHE A 113 -5.00 -18.37 -8.81
C PHE A 113 -3.74 -17.85 -8.10
N ILE A 114 -3.94 -16.96 -7.13
CA ILE A 114 -2.93 -16.43 -6.23
C ILE A 114 -3.24 -16.99 -4.84
N PRO A 115 -2.41 -17.91 -4.30
CA PRO A 115 -2.71 -18.57 -3.03
C PRO A 115 -2.86 -17.62 -1.85
N PHE A 116 -2.12 -16.50 -1.85
CA PHE A 116 -2.21 -15.50 -0.81
C PHE A 116 -3.59 -14.86 -0.80
N GLN A 117 -4.31 -15.03 0.32
CA GLN A 117 -5.68 -14.57 0.53
C GLN A 117 -6.69 -15.08 -0.53
N THR A 118 -6.39 -16.21 -1.18
CA THR A 118 -7.28 -16.88 -2.13
C THR A 118 -7.76 -15.93 -3.24
N GLN A 119 -6.84 -15.29 -3.93
CA GLN A 119 -7.16 -14.31 -4.97
C GLN A 119 -7.08 -14.90 -6.38
N ILE A 120 -7.65 -14.22 -7.36
CA ILE A 120 -7.44 -14.49 -8.78
C ILE A 120 -6.96 -13.22 -9.50
N THR A 121 -6.31 -13.35 -10.66
CA THR A 121 -5.89 -12.19 -11.47
C THR A 121 -6.18 -12.39 -12.96
N PHE A 122 -6.47 -11.28 -13.65
CA PHE A 122 -6.62 -11.24 -15.10
C PHE A 122 -5.29 -11.44 -15.82
N TRP A 123 -4.24 -10.75 -15.35
CA TRP A 123 -2.99 -10.56 -16.08
C TRP A 123 -1.78 -10.69 -15.17
N LEU A 124 -0.95 -11.70 -15.44
CA LEU A 124 0.40 -11.82 -14.90
C LEU A 124 1.39 -11.19 -15.87
N LEU A 125 2.14 -10.19 -15.43
CA LEU A 125 3.26 -9.59 -16.16
C LEU A 125 4.55 -9.82 -15.37
N GLY A 126 5.51 -10.53 -15.96
CA GLY A 126 6.67 -11.03 -15.25
C GLY A 126 7.90 -11.25 -16.12
N GLY A 127 9.07 -11.29 -15.50
CA GLY A 127 10.37 -11.35 -16.19
C GLY A 127 11.27 -10.15 -15.89
N THR A 128 12.25 -9.88 -16.75
CA THR A 128 13.31 -8.91 -16.48
C THR A 128 13.33 -7.75 -17.48
N ASN A 129 13.54 -6.53 -17.00
CA ASN A 129 13.65 -5.32 -17.82
C ASN A 129 12.39 -5.07 -18.66
N ILE A 130 11.28 -4.75 -17.99
CA ILE A 130 10.00 -4.47 -18.65
C ILE A 130 9.63 -3.00 -18.46
N LEU A 131 9.40 -2.30 -19.56
CA LEU A 131 8.78 -0.98 -19.57
C LEU A 131 7.32 -1.14 -20.01
N PHE A 132 6.38 -0.67 -19.19
CA PHE A 132 4.96 -0.61 -19.50
C PHE A 132 4.46 0.83 -19.34
N ASP A 133 4.24 1.52 -20.45
CA ASP A 133 3.85 2.93 -20.47
C ASP A 133 2.83 3.26 -21.58
N GLY A 134 2.60 4.55 -21.84
CA GLY A 134 1.95 5.01 -23.07
C GLY A 134 0.76 5.95 -22.89
N GLY A 135 0.29 6.21 -21.65
CA GLY A 135 -0.83 7.11 -21.40
C GLY A 135 -2.21 6.48 -21.57
N GLY A 136 -2.29 5.19 -21.88
CA GLY A 136 -3.52 4.47 -22.13
C GLY A 136 -4.19 3.92 -20.86
N THR A 137 -5.22 3.11 -21.07
CA THR A 137 -6.16 2.68 -20.02
C THR A 137 -6.23 1.17 -19.86
N LEU A 138 -6.21 0.71 -18.60
CA LEU A 138 -6.65 -0.62 -18.17
C LEU A 138 -8.05 -0.51 -17.57
N ASP A 139 -9.08 -1.00 -18.26
CA ASP A 139 -10.47 -1.02 -17.78
C ASP A 139 -10.85 -2.43 -17.31
N GLY A 140 -11.03 -2.60 -16.00
CA GLY A 140 -11.37 -3.87 -15.37
C GLY A 140 -12.86 -4.24 -15.43
N SER A 141 -13.73 -3.35 -15.91
CA SER A 141 -15.19 -3.55 -15.97
C SER A 141 -15.83 -3.95 -14.62
N GLY A 142 -15.40 -3.31 -13.52
CA GLY A 142 -15.68 -3.72 -12.14
C GLY A 142 -17.13 -3.62 -11.64
N GLN A 143 -18.02 -2.87 -12.29
CA GLN A 143 -19.35 -2.58 -11.73
C GLN A 143 -20.17 -3.84 -11.42
N LEU A 144 -20.29 -4.75 -12.40
CA LEU A 144 -21.01 -6.00 -12.21
C LEU A 144 -20.41 -6.86 -11.10
N TRP A 145 -19.09 -6.81 -10.94
CA TRP A 145 -18.37 -7.52 -9.89
C TRP A 145 -18.71 -6.99 -8.49
N TRP A 146 -18.73 -5.66 -8.31
CA TRP A 146 -19.04 -5.03 -7.03
C TRP A 146 -20.48 -5.33 -6.59
N ASP A 147 -21.43 -5.21 -7.51
CA ASP A 147 -22.85 -5.49 -7.22
C ASP A 147 -23.07 -6.98 -6.88
N THR A 148 -22.39 -7.88 -7.59
CA THR A 148 -22.49 -9.32 -7.33
C THR A 148 -21.82 -9.71 -6.01
N PHE A 149 -20.65 -9.16 -5.71
CA PHE A 149 -19.91 -9.41 -4.47
C PHE A 149 -20.68 -8.95 -3.24
N ALA A 150 -21.40 -7.82 -3.32
CA ALA A 150 -22.26 -7.35 -2.25
C ALA A 150 -23.37 -8.36 -1.87
N SER A 151 -23.79 -9.21 -2.81
CA SER A 151 -24.77 -10.28 -2.58
C SER A 151 -24.13 -11.65 -2.32
N ASN A 152 -22.84 -11.81 -2.63
CA ASN A 152 -22.07 -13.04 -2.47
C ASN A 152 -20.59 -12.73 -2.17
N SER A 153 -20.26 -12.60 -0.88
CA SER A 153 -18.91 -12.27 -0.42
C SER A 153 -17.87 -13.37 -0.64
N SER A 154 -18.29 -14.56 -1.10
CA SER A 154 -17.39 -15.66 -1.48
C SER A 154 -16.98 -15.61 -2.96
N LEU A 155 -17.49 -14.63 -3.72
CA LEU A 155 -17.13 -14.46 -5.14
C LEU A 155 -15.66 -14.03 -5.25
N LEU A 156 -14.84 -14.87 -5.89
CA LEU A 156 -13.49 -14.49 -6.29
C LEU A 156 -13.55 -13.47 -7.42
N ARG A 157 -12.85 -12.36 -7.26
CA ARG A 157 -12.78 -11.29 -8.25
C ARG A 157 -11.32 -11.13 -8.73
N PRO A 158 -11.12 -10.81 -10.00
CA PRO A 158 -9.78 -10.71 -10.56
C PRO A 158 -9.11 -9.36 -10.26
N ILE A 159 -7.87 -9.45 -9.75
CA ILE A 159 -6.90 -8.36 -9.72
C ILE A 159 -6.58 -7.94 -11.16
N THR A 160 -6.57 -6.63 -11.44
CA THR A 160 -6.37 -6.13 -12.82
C THR A 160 -4.98 -6.41 -13.36
N LEU A 161 -3.93 -6.06 -12.62
CA LEU A 161 -2.55 -6.29 -13.01
C LEU A 161 -1.76 -6.89 -11.85
N THR A 162 -1.11 -8.02 -12.09
CA THR A 162 -0.14 -8.59 -11.16
C THR A 162 1.24 -8.57 -11.79
N ILE A 163 2.17 -7.82 -11.19
CA ILE A 163 3.59 -7.96 -11.46
C ILE A 163 4.08 -9.18 -10.69
N PHE A 164 4.48 -10.23 -11.42
CA PHE A 164 4.75 -11.54 -10.84
C PHE A 164 6.14 -12.03 -11.22
N GLU A 165 6.95 -12.44 -10.23
CA GLU A 165 8.31 -12.99 -10.46
C GLU A 165 9.12 -12.11 -11.43
N ALA A 166 9.22 -10.82 -11.10
CA ALA A 166 9.73 -9.80 -12.02
C ALA A 166 10.88 -9.00 -11.42
N GLU A 167 11.86 -8.63 -12.25
CA GLU A 167 12.98 -7.77 -11.85
C GLU A 167 13.16 -6.59 -12.82
N ASN A 168 13.34 -5.38 -12.30
CA ASN A 168 13.51 -4.16 -13.08
C ASN A 168 12.29 -3.91 -13.98
N VAL A 169 11.19 -3.52 -13.36
CA VAL A 169 9.94 -3.18 -14.07
C VAL A 169 9.61 -1.71 -13.83
N LEU A 170 9.29 -0.97 -14.89
CA LEU A 170 8.71 0.37 -14.81
C LEU A 170 7.32 0.34 -15.42
N VAL A 171 6.32 0.68 -14.60
CA VAL A 171 4.96 0.99 -15.04
C VAL A 171 4.76 2.50 -14.91
N GLU A 172 4.52 3.19 -16.02
CA GLU A 172 4.47 4.66 -16.02
C GLU A 172 3.34 5.22 -16.89
N ASN A 173 2.67 6.28 -16.41
CA ASN A 173 1.64 6.99 -17.19
C ASN A 173 0.49 6.05 -17.62
N ILE A 174 -0.12 5.33 -16.68
CA ILE A 174 -1.24 4.42 -16.96
C ILE A 174 -2.49 4.87 -16.19
N HIS A 175 -3.63 4.84 -16.86
CA HIS A 175 -4.95 4.97 -16.24
C HIS A 175 -5.51 3.58 -15.92
N MET A 176 -5.98 3.37 -14.70
CA MET A 176 -6.62 2.13 -14.26
C MET A 176 -8.04 2.44 -13.82
N LEU A 177 -9.01 1.87 -14.52
CA LEU A 177 -10.43 2.12 -14.32
C LEU A 177 -11.12 0.85 -13.83
N ASN A 178 -11.99 1.02 -12.84
CA ASN A 178 -12.98 0.03 -12.43
C ASN A 178 -12.40 -1.38 -12.23
N SER A 179 -11.35 -1.51 -11.42
CA SER A 179 -10.87 -2.85 -11.07
C SER A 179 -11.95 -3.64 -10.30
N PRO A 180 -12.20 -4.92 -10.61
CA PRO A 180 -13.11 -5.76 -9.84
C PRO A 180 -12.73 -5.89 -8.37
N GLU A 181 -11.43 -5.90 -8.09
CA GLU A 181 -10.80 -6.02 -6.77
C GLU A 181 -9.51 -5.18 -6.77
N TRP A 182 -8.38 -5.69 -6.27
CA TRP A 182 -7.13 -4.92 -6.23
C TRP A 182 -6.71 -4.50 -7.64
N ASN A 183 -6.30 -3.25 -7.79
CA ASN A 183 -5.80 -2.75 -9.06
C ASN A 183 -4.46 -3.39 -9.39
N ASN A 184 -3.53 -3.36 -8.43
CA ASN A 184 -2.17 -3.87 -8.58
C ASN A 184 -1.81 -4.83 -7.45
N LEU A 185 -1.15 -5.93 -7.83
CA LEU A 185 -0.39 -6.77 -6.93
C LEU A 185 1.05 -6.87 -7.43
N VAL A 186 2.03 -6.61 -6.56
CA VAL A 186 3.42 -6.98 -6.80
C VAL A 186 3.71 -8.20 -5.95
N ASN A 187 3.98 -9.33 -6.59
CA ASN A 187 4.19 -10.62 -5.95
C ASN A 187 5.50 -11.23 -6.45
N GLU A 188 6.47 -11.42 -5.56
CA GLU A 188 7.81 -11.90 -5.93
C GLU A 188 8.52 -10.93 -6.90
N GLY A 189 8.32 -9.62 -6.70
CA GLY A 189 8.93 -8.57 -7.51
C GLY A 189 10.18 -7.95 -6.86
N LYS A 190 11.12 -7.51 -7.70
CA LYS A 190 12.31 -6.79 -7.28
C LYS A 190 12.58 -5.58 -8.17
N ASN A 191 12.89 -4.43 -7.60
CA ASN A 191 13.15 -3.20 -8.37
C ASN A 191 11.97 -2.83 -9.30
N VAL A 192 10.78 -2.69 -8.72
CA VAL A 192 9.56 -2.33 -9.46
C VAL A 192 9.20 -0.88 -9.15
N VAL A 193 8.99 -0.08 -10.19
CA VAL A 193 8.58 1.32 -10.09
C VAL A 193 7.22 1.50 -10.75
N TYR A 194 6.29 2.07 -9.99
CA TYR A 194 5.06 2.66 -10.50
C TYR A 194 5.20 4.18 -10.41
N ASN A 195 5.02 4.88 -11.52
CA ASN A 195 5.09 6.33 -11.54
C ASN A 195 3.96 6.94 -12.37
N ASN A 196 3.32 7.99 -11.84
CA ASN A 196 2.22 8.69 -12.51
C ASN A 196 1.09 7.76 -12.95
N ILE A 197 0.54 7.02 -11.98
CA ILE A 197 -0.62 6.14 -12.18
C ILE A 197 -1.89 6.85 -11.71
N ASN A 198 -2.95 6.75 -12.49
CA ASN A 198 -4.27 7.28 -12.12
C ASN A 198 -5.23 6.11 -11.92
N ILE A 199 -5.65 5.87 -10.68
CA ILE A 199 -6.58 4.81 -10.31
C ILE A 199 -7.94 5.44 -10.02
N HIS A 200 -8.99 4.92 -10.66
CA HIS A 200 -10.35 5.36 -10.44
C HIS A 200 -11.33 4.19 -10.44
N ALA A 201 -11.76 3.78 -9.24
CA ALA A 201 -12.77 2.76 -9.00
C ALA A 201 -13.92 3.37 -8.18
N VAL A 202 -14.95 3.85 -8.89
CA VAL A 202 -16.13 4.47 -8.29
C VAL A 202 -17.37 3.75 -8.78
N SER A 203 -18.12 3.17 -7.84
CA SER A 203 -19.39 2.51 -8.15
C SER A 203 -20.45 3.53 -8.56
N ASN A 204 -21.28 3.14 -9.51
CA ASN A 204 -22.47 3.89 -9.92
C ASN A 204 -23.77 3.35 -9.29
N SER A 205 -23.68 2.40 -8.37
CA SER A 205 -24.79 1.81 -7.62
C SER A 205 -24.72 2.14 -6.13
N SER A 206 -25.63 1.58 -5.33
CA SER A 206 -25.58 1.67 -3.86
C SER A 206 -24.50 0.79 -3.22
N HIS A 207 -23.85 -0.08 -4.00
CA HIS A 207 -22.81 -0.98 -3.52
C HIS A 207 -21.43 -0.35 -3.71
N ASN A 208 -20.57 -0.45 -2.69
CA ASN A 208 -19.22 0.12 -2.75
C ASN A 208 -18.33 -0.67 -3.70
N ALA A 209 -17.34 0.00 -4.29
CA ALA A 209 -16.23 -0.65 -5.00
C ALA A 209 -15.27 -1.33 -4.00
N ALA A 210 -15.75 -2.37 -3.30
CA ALA A 210 -15.07 -3.00 -2.18
C ALA A 210 -13.74 -3.63 -2.60
N ASN A 211 -12.73 -3.55 -1.73
CA ASN A 211 -11.40 -4.16 -1.94
C ASN A 211 -10.72 -3.71 -3.23
N THR A 212 -10.91 -2.45 -3.64
CA THR A 212 -10.27 -1.89 -4.83
C THR A 212 -8.93 -1.25 -4.51
N ASP A 213 -8.09 -1.95 -3.74
CA ASP A 213 -6.78 -1.49 -3.30
C ASP A 213 -5.96 -0.90 -4.46
N GLY A 214 -5.22 0.18 -4.22
CA GLY A 214 -4.34 0.76 -5.23
C GLY A 214 -3.17 -0.18 -5.55
N TRP A 215 -2.41 -0.52 -4.51
CA TRP A 215 -1.32 -1.51 -4.59
C TRP A 215 -1.30 -2.42 -3.39
N ASN A 216 -1.08 -3.71 -3.65
CA ASN A 216 -0.65 -4.70 -2.68
C ASN A 216 0.80 -5.09 -2.98
N VAL A 217 1.71 -4.90 -2.03
CA VAL A 217 3.12 -5.32 -2.15
C VAL A 217 3.33 -6.57 -1.30
N TYR A 218 3.65 -7.69 -1.92
CA TYR A 218 3.74 -9.00 -1.27
C TYR A 218 5.03 -9.73 -1.71
N ARG A 219 5.80 -10.27 -0.76
CA ARG A 219 7.07 -10.99 -1.04
C ARG A 219 7.96 -10.26 -2.04
N SER A 220 8.16 -8.97 -1.86
CA SER A 220 8.78 -8.10 -2.87
C SER A 220 9.73 -7.10 -2.23
N ASP A 221 10.79 -6.74 -2.97
CA ASP A 221 11.91 -5.92 -2.49
C ASP A 221 12.22 -4.75 -3.41
N ASN A 222 12.53 -3.59 -2.83
CA ASN A 222 12.86 -2.36 -3.57
C ASN A 222 11.73 -1.93 -4.52
N ILE A 223 10.60 -1.55 -3.95
CA ILE A 223 9.39 -1.14 -4.67
C ILE A 223 9.18 0.36 -4.49
N GLN A 224 8.83 1.07 -5.57
CA GLN A 224 8.56 2.51 -5.54
C GLN A 224 7.20 2.81 -6.16
N ILE A 225 6.36 3.54 -5.42
CA ILE A 225 5.03 3.97 -5.87
C ILE A 225 4.98 5.49 -5.76
N LEU A 226 4.98 6.16 -6.92
CA LEU A 226 5.31 7.58 -7.03
C LEU A 226 4.22 8.36 -7.77
N ASN A 227 4.03 9.62 -7.36
CA ASN A 227 3.34 10.67 -8.12
C ASN A 227 1.96 10.26 -8.66
N SER A 228 1.16 9.56 -7.86
CA SER A 228 -0.08 8.91 -8.33
C SER A 228 -1.32 9.47 -7.65
N VAL A 229 -2.46 9.38 -8.34
CA VAL A 229 -3.79 9.80 -7.84
C VAL A 229 -4.70 8.59 -7.78
N ILE A 230 -5.31 8.37 -6.62
CA ILE A 230 -6.10 7.18 -6.32
C ILE A 230 -7.48 7.60 -5.81
N VAL A 231 -8.52 7.12 -6.48
CA VAL A 231 -9.90 7.12 -6.00
C VAL A 231 -10.37 5.67 -5.98
N ASN A 232 -10.57 5.13 -4.78
CA ASN A 232 -10.94 3.73 -4.61
C ASN A 232 -11.80 3.51 -3.36
N GLY A 233 -12.11 2.24 -3.06
CA GLY A 233 -12.89 1.82 -1.91
C GLY A 233 -12.14 0.96 -0.88
N ASP A 234 -10.80 0.94 -0.92
CA ASP A 234 -9.98 0.22 0.06
C ASP A 234 -8.56 0.81 0.16
N ASP A 235 -7.56 0.08 0.66
CA ASP A 235 -6.19 0.57 0.90
C ASP A 235 -5.58 1.31 -0.30
N CYS A 236 -4.92 2.43 -0.06
CA CYS A 236 -4.24 3.18 -1.11
C CYS A 236 -2.98 2.41 -1.49
N VAL A 237 -2.22 2.02 -0.47
CA VAL A 237 -1.13 1.04 -0.56
C VAL A 237 -1.21 0.13 0.65
N ALA A 238 -1.12 -1.19 0.43
CA ALA A 238 -1.03 -2.20 1.46
C ALA A 238 0.31 -2.96 1.36
N PHE A 239 1.08 -2.95 2.45
CA PHE A 239 2.32 -3.72 2.57
C PHE A 239 2.00 -5.07 3.21
N LYS A 240 1.98 -6.14 2.40
CA LYS A 240 1.66 -7.51 2.79
C LYS A 240 2.94 -8.25 3.25
N PRO A 241 2.84 -9.50 3.72
CA PRO A 241 4.01 -10.23 4.21
C PRO A 241 5.18 -10.24 3.23
N ASN A 242 6.36 -10.04 3.78
CA ASN A 242 7.66 -9.96 3.12
C ASN A 242 7.77 -8.82 2.10
N ALA A 243 7.16 -7.67 2.38
CA ALA A 243 7.41 -6.42 1.67
C ALA A 243 8.59 -5.67 2.33
N THR A 244 9.69 -5.49 1.60
CA THR A 244 10.90 -4.83 2.11
C THR A 244 11.38 -3.70 1.21
N ASN A 245 11.97 -2.66 1.82
CA ASN A 245 12.56 -1.53 1.11
C ASN A 245 11.54 -0.87 0.15
N VAL A 246 10.48 -0.29 0.70
CA VAL A 246 9.39 0.30 -0.09
C VAL A 246 9.34 1.81 0.08
N LEU A 247 9.31 2.54 -1.05
CA LEU A 247 9.07 3.98 -1.10
C LEU A 247 7.66 4.24 -1.63
N VAL A 248 6.90 5.03 -0.87
CA VAL A 248 5.66 5.65 -1.33
C VAL A 248 5.85 7.16 -1.24
N GLU A 249 5.73 7.86 -2.36
CA GLU A 249 5.95 9.31 -2.40
C GLU A 249 4.97 10.05 -3.32
N ASN A 250 4.48 11.19 -2.85
CA ASN A 250 3.62 12.12 -3.60
C ASN A 250 2.31 11.46 -4.07
N LEU A 251 1.55 10.89 -3.14
CA LEU A 251 0.25 10.28 -3.45
C LEU A 251 -0.92 11.16 -3.01
N ASN A 252 -2.00 11.14 -3.79
CA ASN A 252 -3.29 11.70 -3.41
C ASN A 252 -4.36 10.60 -3.41
N CYS A 253 -4.77 10.17 -2.23
CA CYS A 253 -5.71 9.07 -2.03
C CYS A 253 -7.06 9.60 -1.53
N THR A 254 -8.14 9.27 -2.23
CA THR A 254 -9.51 9.66 -1.89
C THR A 254 -10.41 8.45 -1.72
N GLY A 255 -11.22 8.40 -0.66
CA GLY A 255 -12.13 7.28 -0.38
C GLY A 255 -11.46 6.03 0.20
N SER A 256 -10.14 6.07 0.34
CA SER A 256 -9.29 4.92 0.63
C SER A 256 -9.33 4.45 2.09
N HIS A 257 -8.80 3.26 2.38
CA HIS A 257 -8.53 2.78 3.74
C HIS A 257 -7.12 3.09 4.28
N GLY A 258 -6.33 3.89 3.58
CA GLY A 258 -5.07 4.44 4.09
C GLY A 258 -3.82 3.86 3.44
N ILE A 259 -2.68 4.33 3.93
CA ILE A 259 -1.38 3.70 3.69
C ILE A 259 -1.17 2.70 4.83
N SER A 260 -1.28 1.41 4.49
CA SER A 260 -1.50 0.34 5.45
C SER A 260 -0.34 -0.65 5.47
N VAL A 261 0.34 -0.77 6.61
CA VAL A 261 1.17 -1.95 6.90
C VAL A 261 0.25 -3.09 7.34
N GLY A 262 0.20 -4.14 6.52
CA GLY A 262 -0.50 -5.38 6.77
C GLY A 262 -1.81 -5.59 5.99
N SER A 263 -2.70 -6.47 6.46
CA SER A 263 -2.60 -7.17 7.74
C SER A 263 -1.50 -8.21 7.80
N LEU A 264 -0.96 -8.43 8.99
CA LEU A 264 0.15 -9.34 9.29
C LEU A 264 -0.23 -10.34 10.37
N GLY A 265 0.44 -11.49 10.36
CA GLY A 265 0.21 -12.57 11.32
C GLY A 265 -1.10 -13.31 11.06
N GLN A 266 -1.67 -13.28 9.86
CA GLN A 266 -2.98 -13.87 9.60
C GLN A 266 -2.98 -15.40 9.75
N PHE A 267 -1.93 -16.08 9.27
CA PHE A 267 -1.93 -17.53 9.08
C PHE A 267 -1.06 -18.24 10.13
N PRO A 268 -1.57 -19.28 10.82
CA PRO A 268 -0.80 -20.06 11.79
C PRO A 268 0.50 -20.61 11.21
N GLY A 269 1.57 -20.60 12.01
CA GLY A 269 2.88 -21.12 11.61
C GLY A 269 3.65 -20.24 10.63
N MET A 270 3.06 -19.15 10.16
CA MET A 270 3.75 -18.17 9.31
C MET A 270 4.40 -17.07 10.16
N PHE A 271 5.55 -16.60 9.69
CA PHE A 271 6.25 -15.43 10.22
C PHE A 271 6.31 -14.38 9.13
N ASP A 272 5.52 -13.32 9.29
CA ASP A 272 5.39 -12.27 8.29
C ASP A 272 6.33 -11.09 8.58
N ILE A 273 6.97 -10.54 7.55
CA ILE A 273 7.92 -9.42 7.69
C ILE A 273 7.45 -8.20 6.88
N VAL A 274 7.43 -7.01 7.47
CA VAL A 274 7.44 -5.75 6.71
C VAL A 274 8.53 -4.87 7.30
N GLU A 275 9.52 -4.50 6.48
CA GLU A 275 10.69 -3.77 6.96
C GLU A 275 11.16 -2.69 5.97
N ASN A 276 11.65 -1.56 6.49
CA ASN A 276 12.20 -0.45 5.73
C ASN A 276 11.18 0.17 4.76
N VAL A 277 10.12 0.76 5.29
CA VAL A 277 9.10 1.45 4.49
C VAL A 277 9.14 2.95 4.79
N LEU A 278 9.22 3.76 3.73
CA LEU A 278 9.05 5.20 3.81
C LEU A 278 7.83 5.60 2.97
N ALA A 279 6.78 6.06 3.63
CA ALA A 279 5.66 6.72 3.00
C ALA A 279 5.73 8.21 3.30
N LYS A 280 5.86 9.06 2.28
CA LYS A 280 5.97 10.50 2.48
C LYS A 280 5.21 11.35 1.47
N ASN A 281 4.83 12.56 1.89
CA ASN A 281 4.08 13.51 1.07
C ASN A 281 2.77 12.90 0.56
N VAL A 282 1.95 12.40 1.48
CA VAL A 282 0.69 11.74 1.16
C VAL A 282 -0.48 12.62 1.57
N ARG A 283 -1.42 12.85 0.66
CA ARG A 283 -2.72 13.45 0.97
C ARG A 283 -3.79 12.37 1.05
N MET A 284 -4.49 12.33 2.17
CA MET A 284 -5.61 11.44 2.41
C MET A 284 -6.89 12.29 2.52
N THR A 285 -7.90 11.99 1.69
CA THR A 285 -9.15 12.75 1.64
C THR A 285 -10.36 11.82 1.73
N ASN A 286 -11.32 12.12 2.62
CA ASN A 286 -12.53 11.32 2.80
C ASN A 286 -12.20 9.82 2.96
N ALA A 287 -11.16 9.51 3.74
CA ALA A 287 -10.57 8.19 3.86
C ALA A 287 -10.90 7.56 5.22
N GLN A 288 -10.89 6.23 5.30
CA GLN A 288 -11.08 5.55 6.56
C GLN A 288 -9.87 5.71 7.49
N ASN A 289 -8.65 5.67 6.97
CA ASN A 289 -7.44 5.81 7.78
C ASN A 289 -6.39 6.61 7.01
N GLY A 290 -5.48 7.25 7.75
CA GLY A 290 -4.28 7.88 7.19
C GLY A 290 -3.11 6.90 7.17
N ALA A 291 -2.23 7.04 8.15
CA ALA A 291 -1.16 6.09 8.44
C ALA A 291 -1.67 4.93 9.32
N ARG A 292 -1.61 3.69 8.79
CA ARG A 292 -2.17 2.50 9.45
C ARG A 292 -1.16 1.36 9.58
N ILE A 293 -1.12 0.72 10.74
CA ILE A 293 -0.48 -0.59 10.96
C ILE A 293 -1.52 -1.53 11.57
N LYS A 294 -1.73 -2.70 10.95
CA LYS A 294 -2.74 -3.68 11.38
C LYS A 294 -2.16 -5.09 11.48
N ALA A 295 -2.34 -5.74 12.62
CA ALA A 295 -1.88 -7.12 12.86
C ALA A 295 -3.00 -7.95 13.50
N TRP A 296 -3.09 -9.21 13.07
CA TRP A 296 -4.06 -10.16 13.61
C TRP A 296 -3.70 -10.59 15.03
N ALA A 297 -4.74 -10.88 15.81
CA ALA A 297 -4.69 -11.54 17.11
C ALA A 297 -5.69 -12.71 17.11
N GLY A 298 -5.57 -13.65 18.04
CA GLY A 298 -6.45 -14.80 18.13
C GLY A 298 -5.73 -16.14 18.36
N PRO A 299 -6.48 -17.22 18.60
CA PRO A 299 -5.89 -18.51 18.96
C PRO A 299 -5.15 -19.21 17.80
N ASN A 300 -5.51 -18.88 16.55
CA ASN A 300 -4.99 -19.52 15.34
C ASN A 300 -4.42 -18.47 14.38
N VAL A 301 -3.50 -17.66 14.88
CA VAL A 301 -2.82 -16.62 14.09
C VAL A 301 -1.32 -16.91 14.02
N GLY A 302 -0.67 -16.31 13.03
CA GLY A 302 0.77 -16.35 12.87
C GLY A 302 1.50 -15.39 13.81
N SER A 303 2.70 -15.03 13.40
CA SER A 303 3.54 -14.04 14.07
C SER A 303 4.26 -13.20 13.01
N GLY A 304 5.05 -12.22 13.43
CA GLY A 304 5.78 -11.41 12.47
C GLY A 304 6.49 -10.23 13.10
N ILE A 305 7.05 -9.41 12.23
CA ILE A 305 7.72 -8.16 12.60
C ILE A 305 7.39 -7.05 11.58
N VAL A 306 7.00 -5.90 12.11
CA VAL A 306 6.94 -4.61 11.42
C VAL A 306 8.08 -3.78 11.98
N LYS A 307 9.00 -3.34 11.12
CA LYS A 307 10.20 -2.64 11.57
C LYS A 307 10.61 -1.50 10.64
N ASN A 308 11.07 -0.40 11.21
CA ASN A 308 11.62 0.73 10.47
C ASN A 308 10.61 1.25 9.42
N ILE A 309 9.49 1.76 9.94
CA ILE A 309 8.41 2.32 9.13
C ILE A 309 8.32 3.81 9.43
N THR A 310 8.40 4.63 8.40
CA THR A 310 8.24 6.08 8.51
C THR A 310 7.06 6.54 7.68
N PHE A 311 6.12 7.22 8.33
CA PHE A 311 5.06 8.01 7.72
C PHE A 311 5.40 9.49 7.91
N GLU A 312 5.64 10.23 6.83
CA GLU A 312 6.16 11.60 6.86
C GLU A 312 5.34 12.57 5.99
N ASN A 313 5.03 13.77 6.47
CA ASN A 313 4.34 14.81 5.68
C ASN A 313 2.98 14.33 5.15
N PHE A 314 2.13 13.83 6.05
CA PHE A 314 0.75 13.45 5.72
C PHE A 314 -0.20 14.66 5.90
N ILE A 315 -1.09 14.84 4.93
CA ILE A 315 -2.18 15.82 4.99
C ILE A 315 -3.51 15.10 5.00
N GLU A 316 -4.21 15.19 6.13
CA GLU A 316 -5.44 14.50 6.43
C GLU A 316 -6.64 15.43 6.23
N ALA A 317 -7.59 15.06 5.39
CA ALA A 317 -8.79 15.84 5.12
C ALA A 317 -10.04 14.96 5.29
N ALA A 318 -10.75 15.14 6.41
CA ALA A 318 -11.92 14.34 6.76
C ALA A 318 -11.60 12.83 6.77
N VAL A 319 -10.60 12.45 7.56
CA VAL A 319 -10.18 11.04 7.71
C VAL A 319 -10.69 10.44 9.01
N ASP A 320 -11.23 9.23 8.97
CA ASP A 320 -11.84 8.61 10.15
C ASP A 320 -10.82 8.34 11.26
N ASN A 321 -9.70 7.69 10.93
CA ASN A 321 -8.58 7.41 11.84
C ASN A 321 -7.26 7.88 11.20
N PRO A 322 -6.88 9.17 11.34
CA PRO A 322 -5.65 9.71 10.76
C PRO A 322 -4.38 8.89 11.09
N ILE A 323 -4.23 8.46 12.34
CA ILE A 323 -3.12 7.60 12.78
C ILE A 323 -3.68 6.41 13.54
N ILE A 324 -3.31 5.19 13.13
CA ILE A 324 -3.76 3.98 13.84
C ILE A 324 -2.72 2.85 13.84
N ILE A 325 -2.49 2.29 15.02
CA ILE A 325 -1.89 0.96 15.21
C ILE A 325 -2.96 0.08 15.86
N ASP A 326 -3.26 -1.05 15.22
CA ASP A 326 -4.27 -2.02 15.66
C ASP A 326 -3.70 -3.44 15.66
N GLN A 327 -3.34 -3.95 16.85
CA GLN A 327 -2.93 -5.34 17.04
C GLN A 327 -4.10 -6.27 17.41
N CYS A 328 -5.36 -5.84 17.24
CA CYS A 328 -6.57 -6.66 17.37
C CYS A 328 -7.34 -6.72 16.04
N TYR A 329 -6.65 -6.58 14.90
CA TYR A 329 -7.29 -6.44 13.60
C TYR A 329 -8.17 -7.66 13.28
N MET A 330 -9.45 -7.39 12.97
CA MET A 330 -10.47 -8.42 12.68
C MET A 330 -10.70 -9.42 13.82
N THR A 331 -10.35 -9.05 15.05
CA THR A 331 -10.49 -9.88 16.25
C THR A 331 -11.27 -9.12 17.32
N ASN A 332 -12.34 -9.73 17.85
CA ASN A 332 -13.13 -9.09 18.90
C ASN A 332 -12.31 -8.91 20.19
N ALA A 333 -12.67 -7.93 21.01
CA ALA A 333 -11.90 -7.54 22.20
C ALA A 333 -11.66 -8.71 23.19
N THR A 334 -12.66 -9.55 23.44
CA THR A 334 -12.53 -10.71 24.34
C THR A 334 -11.49 -11.71 23.83
N ALA A 335 -11.55 -12.04 22.54
CA ALA A 335 -10.60 -12.95 21.91
C ALA A 335 -9.20 -12.33 21.84
N CYS A 336 -9.08 -11.03 21.55
CA CYS A 336 -7.79 -10.35 21.50
C CYS A 336 -7.13 -10.28 22.89
N ALA A 337 -7.91 -10.03 23.95
CA ALA A 337 -7.41 -10.03 25.32
C ALA A 337 -6.93 -11.42 25.78
N GLN A 338 -7.62 -12.48 25.35
CA GLN A 338 -7.23 -13.86 25.67
C GLN A 338 -6.05 -14.35 24.82
N PHE A 339 -5.97 -13.90 23.56
CA PHE A 339 -4.97 -14.33 22.58
C PHE A 339 -4.40 -13.10 21.85
N PRO A 340 -3.52 -12.33 22.51
CA PRO A 340 -2.93 -11.13 21.92
C PRO A 340 -2.13 -11.44 20.65
N SER A 341 -1.85 -10.41 19.84
CA SER A 341 -1.05 -10.56 18.63
C SER A 341 0.38 -10.98 18.97
N ASN A 342 0.93 -11.87 18.15
CA ASN A 342 2.34 -12.28 18.21
C ASN A 342 3.26 -11.38 17.37
N THR A 343 2.72 -10.38 16.68
CA THR A 343 3.50 -9.49 15.80
C THR A 343 4.25 -8.45 16.63
N LEU A 344 5.55 -8.28 16.36
CA LEU A 344 6.34 -7.19 16.90
C LEU A 344 6.21 -5.97 16.00
N ILE A 345 6.06 -4.78 16.58
CA ILE A 345 6.02 -3.50 15.88
C ILE A 345 7.09 -2.61 16.51
N GLN A 346 8.11 -2.25 15.76
CA GLN A 346 9.27 -1.54 16.30
C GLN A 346 9.82 -0.49 15.34
N ASP A 347 10.43 0.56 15.89
CA ASP A 347 11.07 1.61 15.09
C ASP A 347 10.08 2.24 14.10
N ILE A 348 9.02 2.84 14.66
CA ILE A 348 7.94 3.46 13.89
C ILE A 348 7.99 4.97 14.08
N TRP A 349 7.89 5.71 12.99
CA TRP A 349 7.96 7.16 12.97
C TRP A 349 6.72 7.74 12.29
N PHE A 350 5.95 8.53 13.05
CA PHE A 350 4.90 9.38 12.53
C PHE A 350 5.38 10.83 12.62
N ASN A 351 5.76 11.41 11.49
CA ASN A 351 6.39 12.72 11.42
C ASN A 351 5.56 13.68 10.57
N ASN A 352 5.29 14.89 11.09
CA ASN A 352 4.58 15.94 10.36
C ASN A 352 3.25 15.45 9.75
N ILE A 353 2.33 15.02 10.62
CA ILE A 353 0.98 14.59 10.24
C ILE A 353 -0.02 15.66 10.67
N THR A 354 -0.70 16.26 9.69
CA THR A 354 -1.54 17.44 9.92
C THR A 354 -2.92 17.28 9.30
N GLY A 355 -3.94 17.94 9.87
CA GLY A 355 -5.25 18.05 9.24
C GLY A 355 -6.44 17.68 10.14
N THR A 356 -7.48 17.08 9.54
CA THR A 356 -8.78 16.87 10.19
C THR A 356 -9.23 15.42 10.20
N GLY A 357 -9.64 14.97 11.39
CA GLY A 357 -10.37 13.72 11.59
C GLY A 357 -11.89 13.89 11.50
N THR A 358 -12.63 12.82 11.22
CA THR A 358 -14.12 12.81 11.28
C THR A 358 -14.65 12.35 12.64
N LYS A 359 -13.78 11.78 13.49
CA LYS A 359 -14.07 11.28 14.85
C LYS A 359 -13.25 12.04 15.87
N ALA A 360 -13.68 12.00 17.14
CA ALA A 360 -12.97 12.64 18.23
C ALA A 360 -11.61 12.01 18.49
N VAL A 361 -11.46 10.69 18.35
CA VAL A 361 -10.17 10.00 18.45
C VAL A 361 -9.46 10.14 17.11
N VAL A 362 -8.43 10.98 17.05
CA VAL A 362 -7.68 11.26 15.80
C VAL A 362 -6.39 10.44 15.68
N ALA A 363 -5.92 9.87 16.79
CA ALA A 363 -4.82 8.91 16.80
C ALA A 363 -5.09 7.82 17.84
N SER A 364 -4.94 6.56 17.45
CA SER A 364 -5.10 5.41 18.34
C SER A 364 -3.95 4.43 18.17
N LEU A 365 -3.11 4.30 19.18
CA LEU A 365 -1.95 3.40 19.19
C LEU A 365 -2.21 2.22 20.13
N SER A 366 -2.82 1.14 19.64
CA SER A 366 -3.21 -0.01 20.45
C SER A 366 -2.32 -1.22 20.18
N CYS A 367 -1.50 -1.56 21.18
CA CYS A 367 -0.57 -2.68 21.12
C CYS A 367 -0.99 -3.83 22.04
N SER A 368 -0.57 -5.02 21.67
CA SER A 368 -0.65 -6.21 22.52
C SER A 368 0.34 -6.10 23.71
N PRO A 369 0.05 -6.76 24.85
CA PRO A 369 0.92 -6.78 26.05
C PRO A 369 2.34 -7.32 25.78
N ASP A 370 3.19 -7.35 26.81
CA ASP A 370 4.53 -7.97 26.77
C ASP A 370 5.53 -7.30 25.81
N GLY A 371 5.42 -5.99 25.62
CA GLY A 371 6.40 -5.22 24.83
C GLY A 371 6.33 -5.47 23.32
N ARG A 372 5.14 -5.81 22.79
CA ARG A 372 4.94 -6.04 21.35
C ARG A 372 5.17 -4.80 20.50
N CYS A 373 5.07 -3.62 21.11
CA CYS A 373 5.45 -2.35 20.51
C CYS A 373 6.65 -1.71 21.23
N SER A 374 7.63 -1.25 20.46
CA SER A 374 8.79 -0.51 20.98
C SER A 374 9.19 0.60 20.01
N ASP A 375 9.85 1.65 20.50
CA ASP A 375 10.37 2.76 19.69
C ASP A 375 9.32 3.37 18.73
N ILE A 376 8.15 3.71 19.29
CA ILE A 376 7.05 4.37 18.57
C ILE A 376 7.16 5.88 18.78
N ASN A 377 7.58 6.58 17.72
CA ASN A 377 7.89 8.00 17.74
C ASN A 377 6.80 8.81 17.02
N VAL A 378 6.35 9.88 17.67
CA VAL A 378 5.39 10.84 17.13
C VAL A 378 5.99 12.24 17.20
N ASN A 379 6.15 12.89 16.05
CA ASN A 379 6.75 14.22 15.95
C ASN A 379 5.91 15.13 15.05
N ASP A 380 5.80 16.40 15.41
CA ASP A 380 5.09 17.42 14.63
C ASP A 380 3.65 17.01 14.26
N ILE A 381 2.86 16.57 15.25
CA ILE A 381 1.48 16.13 15.04
C ILE A 381 0.51 17.29 15.27
N SER A 382 -0.27 17.66 14.25
CA SER A 382 -1.29 18.72 14.32
C SER A 382 -2.62 18.23 13.72
N LEU A 383 -3.35 17.41 14.48
CA LEU A 383 -4.64 16.86 14.09
C LEU A 383 -5.78 17.49 14.88
N SER A 384 -6.90 17.73 14.20
CA SER A 384 -8.09 18.36 14.80
C SER A 384 -9.37 17.60 14.46
N PHE A 385 -10.40 17.77 15.29
CA PHE A 385 -11.73 17.23 15.03
C PHE A 385 -12.73 18.39 14.95
N PRO A 386 -13.33 18.69 13.79
CA PRO A 386 -14.12 19.92 13.61
C PRO A 386 -15.32 20.08 14.53
N LYS A 387 -15.86 18.98 15.10
CA LYS A 387 -17.07 19.02 15.96
C LYS A 387 -16.75 19.03 17.46
N GLY A 388 -15.49 19.24 17.86
CA GLY A 388 -15.11 19.26 19.26
C GLY A 388 -13.60 19.23 19.48
N SER A 389 -13.20 18.58 20.57
CA SER A 389 -11.78 18.38 20.87
C SER A 389 -11.29 17.08 20.24
N ALA A 390 -10.11 17.13 19.63
CA ALA A 390 -9.38 15.95 19.24
C ALA A 390 -8.83 15.23 20.49
N SER A 391 -8.80 13.91 20.45
CA SER A 391 -8.29 13.04 21.50
C SER A 391 -7.34 11.99 20.91
N PHE A 392 -6.41 11.56 21.74
CA PHE A 392 -5.33 10.64 21.39
C PHE A 392 -5.36 9.49 22.40
N THR A 393 -5.26 8.25 21.92
CA THR A 393 -5.33 7.05 22.78
C THR A 393 -4.13 6.15 22.54
N CYS A 394 -3.67 5.49 23.61
CA CYS A 394 -2.58 4.54 23.53
C CYS A 394 -2.71 3.42 24.57
N GLN A 395 -2.17 2.24 24.24
CA GLN A 395 -2.18 1.05 25.11
C GLN A 395 -0.96 0.16 24.84
N ASN A 396 -0.26 -0.26 25.90
CA ASN A 396 0.86 -1.22 25.89
C ASN A 396 2.09 -0.80 25.06
N LEU A 397 2.39 0.50 25.07
CA LEU A 397 3.59 1.06 24.46
C LEU A 397 4.05 2.30 25.21
N ASN A 398 5.33 2.64 25.05
CA ASN A 398 5.82 3.96 25.37
C ASN A 398 5.82 4.80 24.09
N VAL A 399 5.21 5.99 24.14
CA VAL A 399 5.19 6.94 23.02
C VAL A 399 6.31 7.96 23.25
N THR A 400 7.17 8.14 22.26
CA THR A 400 8.30 9.08 22.30
C THR A 400 8.18 10.13 21.20
N GLY A 401 9.02 11.16 21.24
CA GLY A 401 9.00 12.28 20.29
C GLY A 401 8.41 13.57 20.87
N ASP A 402 8.50 14.66 20.11
CA ASP A 402 8.09 16.00 20.58
C ASP A 402 6.58 16.16 20.76
N ALA A 403 5.78 15.32 20.09
CA ALA A 403 4.33 15.31 20.18
C ALA A 403 3.80 14.26 21.18
N ALA A 404 4.68 13.57 21.92
CA ALA A 404 4.28 12.50 22.85
C ALA A 404 3.31 12.99 23.94
N SER A 405 3.40 14.26 24.35
CA SER A 405 2.49 14.85 25.35
C SER A 405 1.04 14.98 24.89
N LEU A 406 0.74 14.76 23.61
CA LEU A 406 -0.64 14.67 23.12
C LEU A 406 -1.34 13.40 23.61
N PHE A 407 -0.57 12.34 23.86
CA PHE A 407 -1.07 11.07 24.34
C PHE A 407 -1.13 11.05 25.88
N PRO A 408 -2.12 10.36 26.48
CA PRO A 408 -2.11 10.11 27.91
C PRO A 408 -0.94 9.20 28.29
N THR A 409 -0.68 9.03 29.59
CA THR A 409 0.18 7.94 30.05
C THR A 409 -0.44 6.60 29.65
N CYS A 410 0.21 5.88 28.75
CA CYS A 410 -0.26 4.60 28.25
C CYS A 410 -0.13 3.54 29.34
N ALA A 411 -1.18 2.76 29.57
CA ALA A 411 -1.10 1.60 30.45
C ALA A 411 -0.12 0.58 29.84
N LEU A 412 0.81 0.08 30.64
CA LEU A 412 1.69 -1.02 30.28
C LEU A 412 1.20 -2.24 31.06
N THR A 413 0.79 -3.28 30.34
CA THR A 413 0.38 -4.57 30.92
C THR A 413 1.31 -5.69 30.52
#